data_AF-A0A975ELC9-F1
#
_entry.id   AF-A0A975ELC9-F1
#
_cell.length_a   1.000
_cell.length_b   1.000
_cell.length_c   1.000
_cell.angle_alpha   90.00
_cell.angle_beta   90.00
_cell.angle_gamma   90.00
#
_symmetry.space_group_name_H-M   'P 1'
#
loop_
_entity.id
_entity.type
_entity.pdbx_description
1 polymer ?
#
loop_
_entity_poly.entity_id
_entity_poly.type
_entity_poly.pdbx_seq_one_letter_code
_entity_poly.pdbx_strand_id
1 'polypeptide(L)'
;MKEPKLSIPQLEKRIRILDRITSHLSEQGSLETPDQVAELRRRVKAGYNAGNKFDDYTAIPRRESQLLSLYLMDLGDDETRQLLPPFDEEIATSILGNWTQNLKKHLRRQATQLYFAHYGEDRIGALGFLADRLGASWRIEPEDRLFDDASRAYQRHADLLFVADAPSKIAKQRGVGESIKDLAARFGVPIESEFRERLFEEMIVARIRDTSPDEINEELDTLVLESKERRMRSGYPLGAEVIRILIDRSISEFSEKVPSGWKEKIVTYSCDPRLPDPAEQSRWWGWAGQRQKNVALRALTELTLRQFIELLRKSLGGTAAGEPFEKRAKMLLKIFDLGKVIDARLIVDVLTYDRLTPKMIETLRPLRTSGGRELTSFVCLRCTDDVYLIEGTHSFALRGFLGGESFPIPTLWSANPGRYFDDSCFRISEYKCHIFQRHHTGDWLWDFDYQLRQRHIEWHGL
;
A
#
# COMPACT_ATOMS: atom_id res chain seq x y z
N MET A 1 28.01 -36.44 8.03
CA MET A 1 29.12 -36.05 8.93
C MET A 1 28.67 -36.28 10.36
N LYS A 2 29.39 -37.08 11.16
CA LYS A 2 29.08 -37.26 12.58
C LYS A 2 29.62 -36.03 13.33
N GLU A 3 28.73 -35.28 13.98
CA GLU A 3 29.15 -34.17 14.84
C GLU A 3 30.12 -34.69 15.91
N PRO A 4 31.24 -33.99 16.17
CA PRO A 4 32.16 -34.37 17.22
C PRO A 4 31.45 -34.18 18.58
N LYS A 5 31.12 -35.30 19.23
CA LYS A 5 30.63 -35.30 20.61
C LYS A 5 31.76 -34.79 21.51
N LEU A 6 31.58 -33.59 22.06
CA LEU A 6 32.46 -33.05 23.10
C LEU A 6 32.55 -34.06 24.26
N SER A 7 33.75 -34.32 24.74
CA SER A 7 33.93 -35.16 25.92
C SER A 7 33.35 -34.48 27.16
N ILE A 8 32.89 -35.26 28.14
CA ILE A 8 32.32 -34.73 29.40
C ILE A 8 33.23 -33.65 30.04
N PRO A 9 34.57 -33.82 30.10
CA PRO A 9 35.46 -32.78 30.63
C PRO A 9 35.49 -31.48 29.79
N GLN A 10 35.34 -31.57 28.47
CA GLN A 10 35.27 -30.39 27.60
C GLN A 10 33.94 -29.64 27.78
N LEU A 11 32.86 -30.38 28.03
CA LEU A 11 31.54 -29.85 28.36
C LEU A 11 31.56 -29.12 29.71
N GLU A 12 32.11 -29.74 30.75
CA GLU A 12 32.26 -29.11 32.07
C GLU A 12 33.15 -27.86 32.03
N LYS A 13 34.24 -27.88 31.25
CA LYS A 13 35.09 -26.71 31.05
C LYS A 13 34.34 -25.57 30.36
N ARG A 14 33.51 -25.87 29.35
CA ARG A 14 32.67 -24.87 28.68
C ARG A 14 31.56 -24.35 29.59
N ILE A 15 30.95 -25.19 30.41
CA ILE A 15 29.96 -24.80 31.42
C ILE A 15 30.60 -23.86 32.45
N ARG A 16 31.79 -24.16 32.99
CA ARG A 16 32.48 -23.24 33.92
C ARG A 16 32.89 -21.91 33.27
N ILE A 17 33.23 -21.91 31.99
CA ILE A 17 33.52 -20.67 31.25
C ILE A 17 32.23 -19.87 31.06
N LEU A 18 31.12 -20.53 30.70
CA LEU A 18 29.80 -19.91 30.64
C LEU A 18 29.39 -19.35 31.99
N ASP A 19 29.46 -20.13 33.08
CA ASP A 19 29.17 -19.67 34.45
C ASP A 19 30.05 -18.51 34.88
N ARG A 20 31.31 -18.46 34.46
CA ARG A 20 32.20 -17.32 34.76
C ARG A 20 31.88 -16.08 33.92
N ILE A 21 31.33 -16.27 32.73
CA ILE A 21 30.86 -15.17 31.86
C ILE A 21 29.48 -14.68 32.35
N THR A 22 28.63 -15.57 32.84
CA THR A 22 27.25 -15.29 33.26
C THR A 22 27.12 -14.92 34.74
N SER A 23 28.05 -15.29 35.61
CA SER A 23 28.05 -14.88 37.02
C SER A 23 28.27 -13.37 37.21
N HIS A 24 28.90 -12.70 36.24
CA HIS A 24 28.97 -11.24 36.18
C HIS A 24 27.76 -10.62 35.46
N LEU A 25 26.89 -11.43 34.84
CA LEU A 25 25.60 -10.98 34.28
C LEU A 25 24.48 -11.03 35.32
N SER A 26 24.52 -11.93 36.31
CA SER A 26 23.55 -11.91 37.44
C SER A 26 23.70 -10.69 38.34
N GLU A 27 24.84 -9.97 38.27
CA GLU A 27 25.00 -8.67 38.92
C GLU A 27 24.62 -7.48 38.02
N GLN A 28 24.13 -7.71 36.79
CA GLN A 28 23.79 -6.66 35.82
C GLN A 28 22.28 -6.36 35.75
N GLY A 29 21.76 -5.69 36.79
CA GLY A 29 20.68 -4.71 36.69
C GLY A 29 19.38 -5.07 35.95
N SER A 30 19.09 -6.35 35.72
CA SER A 30 17.81 -6.79 35.17
C SER A 30 16.74 -6.70 36.26
N LEU A 31 15.49 -6.46 35.86
CA LEU A 31 14.36 -6.72 36.74
C LEU A 31 14.28 -8.24 36.88
N GLU A 32 14.78 -8.77 37.99
CA GLU A 32 15.02 -10.20 38.18
C GLU A 32 13.74 -10.97 38.50
N THR A 33 12.74 -10.27 39.06
CA THR A 33 11.47 -10.89 39.45
C THR A 33 10.27 -10.15 38.85
N PRO A 34 9.18 -10.87 38.53
CA PRO A 34 7.92 -10.25 38.12
C PRO A 34 7.40 -9.21 39.13
N ASP A 35 7.66 -9.43 40.42
CA ASP A 35 7.27 -8.49 41.48
C ASP A 35 8.03 -7.16 41.40
N GLN A 36 9.33 -7.19 41.06
CA GLN A 36 10.12 -5.98 40.85
C GLN A 36 9.62 -5.18 39.64
N VAL A 37 9.28 -5.88 38.53
CA VAL A 37 8.68 -5.24 37.35
C VAL A 37 7.35 -4.59 37.72
N ALA A 38 6.47 -5.33 38.40
CA ALA A 38 5.16 -4.85 38.82
C ALA A 38 5.24 -3.65 39.77
N GLU A 39 6.18 -3.68 40.72
CA GLU A 39 6.41 -2.58 41.65
C GLU A 39 6.94 -1.33 40.93
N LEU A 40 7.93 -1.49 40.05
CA LEU A 40 8.46 -0.37 39.26
C LEU A 40 7.37 0.24 38.37
N ARG A 41 6.57 -0.61 37.70
CA ARG A 41 5.46 -0.17 36.86
C ARG A 41 4.41 0.59 37.67
N ARG A 42 4.06 0.10 38.86
CA ARG A 42 3.12 0.78 39.78
C ARG A 42 3.66 2.15 40.19
N ARG A 43 4.95 2.24 40.54
CA ARG A 43 5.61 3.49 40.94
C ARG A 43 5.67 4.50 39.81
N VAL A 44 6.06 4.07 38.60
CA VAL A 44 6.09 4.92 37.40
C VAL A 44 4.70 5.47 37.09
N LYS A 45 3.69 4.60 37.05
CA LYS A 45 2.30 5.00 36.79
C LYS A 45 1.77 5.99 37.83
N ALA A 46 2.00 5.72 39.12
CA ALA A 46 1.55 6.59 40.20
C ALA A 46 2.23 7.97 40.14
N GLY A 47 3.53 8.01 39.87
CA GLY A 47 4.28 9.26 39.73
C GLY A 47 3.83 10.09 38.54
N TYR A 48 3.62 9.46 37.39
CA TYR A 48 3.11 10.12 36.19
C TYR A 48 1.70 10.69 36.39
N ASN A 49 0.78 9.91 36.96
CA ASN A 49 -0.58 10.36 37.24
C ASN A 49 -0.65 11.50 38.27
N ALA A 50 0.32 11.57 39.17
CA ALA A 50 0.43 12.65 40.15
C ALA A 50 1.04 13.95 39.56
N GLY A 51 1.53 13.92 38.31
CA GLY A 51 2.21 15.06 37.69
C GLY A 51 3.58 15.38 38.30
N ASN A 52 4.20 14.42 38.98
CA ASN A 52 5.53 14.57 39.54
C ASN A 52 6.58 14.59 38.41
N LYS A 53 7.77 15.18 38.66
CA LYS A 53 8.87 15.11 37.69
C LYS A 53 9.34 13.67 37.54
N PHE A 54 9.68 13.27 36.30
CA PHE A 54 10.08 11.91 35.97
C PHE A 54 11.23 11.40 36.86
N ASP A 55 12.22 12.25 37.13
CA ASP A 55 13.39 11.92 37.96
C ASP A 55 13.04 11.57 39.40
N ASP A 56 12.07 12.27 40.00
CA ASP A 56 11.75 12.16 41.42
C ASP A 56 11.16 10.77 41.74
N TYR A 57 10.17 10.35 40.96
CA TYR A 57 9.50 9.06 41.21
C TYR A 57 10.23 7.88 40.59
N THR A 58 11.26 8.09 39.77
CA THR A 58 12.11 7.00 39.23
C THR A 58 13.49 6.93 39.88
N ALA A 59 13.71 7.64 40.99
CA ALA A 59 14.92 7.54 41.80
C ALA A 59 15.06 6.13 42.43
N ILE A 60 15.66 5.20 41.68
CA ILE A 60 15.93 3.81 42.05
C ILE A 60 17.38 3.43 41.68
N PRO A 61 17.98 2.44 42.34
CA PRO A 61 19.30 1.94 41.95
C PRO A 61 19.29 1.45 40.49
N ARG A 62 20.29 1.86 39.70
CA ARG A 62 20.41 1.48 38.27
C ARG A 62 19.20 1.90 37.43
N ARG A 63 18.60 3.02 37.83
CA ARG A 63 17.46 3.69 37.20
C ARG A 63 17.42 3.55 35.68
N GLU A 64 18.47 3.96 34.97
CA GLU A 64 18.47 4.03 33.51
C GLU A 64 18.30 2.65 32.87
N SER A 65 19.01 1.64 33.39
CA SER A 65 18.93 0.26 32.90
C SER A 65 17.55 -0.36 33.18
N GLN A 66 17.01 -0.12 34.37
CA GLN A 66 15.71 -0.66 34.77
C GLN A 66 14.58 -0.02 33.96
N LEU A 67 14.64 1.30 33.73
CA LEU A 67 13.67 2.01 32.90
C LEU A 67 13.76 1.57 31.43
N LEU A 68 14.96 1.46 30.83
CA LEU A 68 15.08 0.95 29.46
C LEU A 68 14.53 -0.47 29.33
N SER A 69 14.78 -1.32 30.32
CA SER A 69 14.22 -2.69 30.34
C SER A 69 12.69 -2.66 30.43
N LEU A 70 12.14 -1.77 31.26
CA LEU A 70 10.70 -1.60 31.40
C LEU A 70 10.05 -1.13 30.08
N TYR A 71 10.60 -0.12 29.43
CA TYR A 71 10.12 0.33 28.12
C TYR A 71 10.27 -0.74 27.04
N LEU A 72 11.37 -1.50 27.06
CA LEU A 72 11.58 -2.60 26.12
C LEU A 72 10.52 -3.70 26.27
N MET A 73 10.06 -3.98 27.50
CA MET A 73 9.00 -4.96 27.75
C MET A 73 7.61 -4.42 27.41
N ASP A 74 7.30 -3.19 27.81
CA ASP A 74 5.91 -2.70 27.86
C ASP A 74 5.48 -1.93 26.60
N LEU A 75 6.40 -1.43 25.77
CA LEU A 75 5.99 -0.69 24.55
C LEU A 75 5.35 -1.58 23.47
N GLY A 76 5.64 -2.89 23.52
CA GLY A 76 5.13 -3.87 22.55
C GLY A 76 3.67 -4.27 22.80
N ASP A 77 3.13 -4.02 23.99
CA ASP A 77 1.80 -4.44 24.40
C ASP A 77 0.93 -3.23 24.73
N ASP A 78 -0.24 -3.13 24.12
CA ASP A 78 -1.08 -1.93 24.20
C ASP A 78 -1.67 -1.68 25.60
N GLU A 79 -1.88 -2.74 26.39
CA GLU A 79 -2.39 -2.64 27.75
C GLU A 79 -1.32 -2.10 28.69
N THR A 80 -0.11 -2.67 28.62
CA THR A 80 1.02 -2.28 29.48
C THR A 80 1.67 -0.98 29.05
N ARG A 81 1.65 -0.63 27.76
CA ARG A 81 2.12 0.66 27.25
C ARG A 81 1.42 1.84 27.93
N GLN A 82 0.13 1.74 28.20
CA GLN A 82 -0.64 2.79 28.88
C GLN A 82 -0.26 2.98 30.36
N LEU A 83 0.53 2.06 30.91
CA LEU A 83 1.03 2.13 32.29
C LEU A 83 2.33 2.94 32.39
N LEU A 84 2.96 3.26 31.26
CA LEU A 84 4.16 4.07 31.18
C LEU A 84 3.83 5.47 30.63
N PRO A 85 4.58 6.51 31.04
CA PRO A 85 4.56 7.77 30.31
C PRO A 85 5.09 7.55 28.89
N PRO A 86 4.72 8.42 27.92
CA PRO A 86 5.25 8.32 26.57
C PRO A 86 6.78 8.45 26.59
N PHE A 87 7.50 7.66 25.79
CA PHE A 87 8.96 7.79 25.66
C PHE A 87 9.29 9.01 24.79
N ASP A 88 9.04 10.20 25.31
CA ASP A 88 9.29 11.50 24.68
C ASP A 88 10.71 12.02 24.95
N GLU A 89 11.05 13.18 24.39
CA GLU A 89 12.41 13.71 24.46
C GLU A 89 12.86 14.04 25.89
N GLU A 90 11.94 14.47 26.77
CA GLU A 90 12.24 14.74 28.17
C GLU A 90 12.65 13.44 28.88
N ILE A 91 11.85 12.39 28.74
CA ILE A 91 12.11 11.08 29.34
C ILE A 91 13.35 10.44 28.74
N ALA A 92 13.51 10.49 27.41
CA ALA A 92 14.69 9.95 26.74
C ALA A 92 15.97 10.66 27.19
N THR A 93 15.94 11.99 27.34
CA THR A 93 17.07 12.78 27.87
C THR A 93 17.38 12.41 29.31
N SER A 94 16.36 12.23 30.13
CA SER A 94 16.52 11.83 31.53
C SER A 94 17.15 10.44 31.69
N ILE A 95 16.84 9.49 30.79
CA ILE A 95 17.36 8.12 30.84
C ILE A 95 18.73 7.98 30.16
N LEU A 96 18.92 8.62 29.01
CA LEU A 96 20.12 8.43 28.16
C LEU A 96 21.17 9.53 28.35
N GLY A 97 20.83 10.56 29.12
CA GLY A 97 21.63 11.75 29.33
C GLY A 97 21.74 12.62 28.08
N ASN A 98 22.34 13.79 28.29
CA ASN A 98 22.53 14.80 27.25
C ASN A 98 23.61 14.37 26.23
N TRP A 99 23.65 15.04 25.08
CA TRP A 99 24.57 14.83 23.97
C TRP A 99 26.06 14.80 24.33
N THR A 100 26.46 15.46 25.41
CA THR A 100 27.85 15.66 25.81
C THR A 100 28.48 14.44 26.48
N GLN A 101 27.69 13.44 26.89
CA GLN A 101 28.20 12.28 27.62
C GLN A 101 28.31 11.06 26.72
N ASN A 102 29.28 10.18 26.94
CA ASN A 102 29.30 8.87 26.26
C ASN A 102 28.30 7.92 26.95
N LEU A 103 27.44 7.29 26.17
CA LEU A 103 26.55 6.25 26.69
C LEU A 103 27.37 5.07 27.21
N LYS A 104 27.08 4.64 28.43
CA LYS A 104 27.65 3.42 29.01
C LYS A 104 27.30 2.24 28.10
N LYS A 105 28.24 1.29 27.94
CA LYS A 105 28.11 0.13 27.04
C LYS A 105 26.78 -0.63 27.18
N HIS A 106 26.34 -0.90 28.41
CA HIS A 106 25.10 -1.65 28.66
C HIS A 106 23.84 -0.84 28.28
N LEU A 107 23.80 0.45 28.62
CA LEU A 107 22.70 1.35 28.24
C LEU A 107 22.60 1.51 26.72
N ARG A 108 23.74 1.67 26.03
CA ARG A 108 23.76 1.71 24.56
C ARG A 108 23.16 0.45 23.95
N ARG A 109 23.49 -0.72 24.48
CA ARG A 109 22.93 -2.00 24.01
C ARG A 109 21.43 -2.10 24.24
N GLN A 110 20.94 -1.75 25.43
CA GLN A 110 19.51 -1.74 25.74
C GLN A 110 18.76 -0.71 24.88
N ALA A 111 19.31 0.48 24.70
CA ALA A 111 18.74 1.51 23.84
C ALA A 111 18.71 1.07 22.37
N THR A 112 19.74 0.34 21.91
CA THR A 112 19.76 -0.25 20.56
C THR A 112 18.68 -1.33 20.40
N GLN A 113 18.49 -2.18 21.42
CA GLN A 113 17.39 -3.15 21.44
C GLN A 113 16.02 -2.47 21.41
N LEU A 114 15.83 -1.44 22.23
CA LEU A 114 14.61 -0.63 22.25
C LEU A 114 14.31 -0.02 20.87
N TYR A 115 15.33 0.56 20.23
CA TYR A 115 15.24 1.14 18.90
C TYR A 115 14.79 0.12 17.84
N PHE A 116 15.34 -1.09 17.85
CA PHE A 116 14.95 -2.13 16.88
C PHE A 116 13.59 -2.75 17.20
N ALA A 117 13.34 -3.07 18.47
CA ALA A 117 12.14 -3.78 18.91
C ALA A 117 10.86 -2.96 18.70
N HIS A 118 10.93 -1.64 18.90
CA HIS A 118 9.75 -0.75 18.91
C HIS A 118 9.89 0.40 17.92
N TYR A 119 10.56 0.18 16.78
CA TYR A 119 10.82 1.24 15.80
C TYR A 119 9.53 1.87 15.25
N GLY A 120 9.34 3.17 15.48
CA GLY A 120 8.19 3.93 14.98
C GLY A 120 7.88 5.12 15.88
N GLU A 121 7.45 6.25 15.32
CA GLU A 121 7.12 7.47 16.08
C GLU A 121 5.88 7.26 16.98
N ASP A 122 5.00 6.32 16.62
CA ASP A 122 3.82 5.91 17.37
C ASP A 122 4.14 5.07 18.63
N ARG A 123 5.33 4.45 18.67
CA ARG A 123 5.81 3.65 19.79
C ARG A 123 6.87 4.41 20.60
N ILE A 124 7.79 5.09 19.92
CA ILE A 124 8.88 5.87 20.51
C ILE A 124 8.69 7.33 20.07
N GLY A 125 8.04 8.13 20.91
CA GLY A 125 7.84 9.56 20.63
C GLY A 125 9.15 10.33 20.42
N ALA A 126 10.23 9.88 21.06
CA ALA A 126 11.58 10.41 20.94
C ALA A 126 12.46 9.66 19.91
N LEU A 127 11.88 9.04 18.87
CA LEU A 127 12.64 8.22 17.92
C LEU A 127 13.85 8.96 17.33
N GLY A 128 13.67 10.23 16.95
CA GLY A 128 14.75 11.08 16.43
C GLY A 128 15.89 11.27 17.43
N PHE A 129 15.57 11.65 18.67
CA PHE A 129 16.55 11.81 19.74
C PHE A 129 17.29 10.50 20.02
N LEU A 130 16.56 9.38 20.16
CA LEU A 130 17.14 8.06 20.40
C LEU A 130 18.09 7.64 19.27
N ALA A 131 17.66 7.83 18.02
CA ALA A 131 18.45 7.53 16.83
C ALA A 131 19.74 8.35 16.79
N ASP A 132 19.65 9.67 16.86
CA ASP A 132 20.80 10.55 16.81
C ASP A 132 21.79 10.25 17.96
N ARG A 133 21.26 9.93 19.15
CA ARG A 133 22.04 9.56 20.33
C ARG A 133 22.79 8.24 20.16
N LEU A 134 22.11 7.21 19.62
CA LEU A 134 22.73 5.93 19.27
C LEU A 134 23.77 6.09 18.17
N GLY A 135 23.46 6.87 17.13
CA GLY A 135 24.36 7.17 16.02
C GLY A 135 25.66 7.81 16.49
N ALA A 136 25.58 8.83 17.35
CA ALA A 136 26.75 9.45 17.95
C ALA A 136 27.55 8.45 18.82
N SER A 137 26.86 7.64 19.63
CA SER A 137 27.53 6.72 20.54
C SER A 137 28.18 5.52 19.84
N TRP A 138 27.60 5.00 18.76
CA TRP A 138 28.19 3.90 18.00
C TRP A 138 29.36 4.37 17.13
N ARG A 139 29.32 5.61 16.59
CA ARG A 139 30.43 6.18 15.79
C ARG A 139 31.77 6.24 16.53
N ILE A 140 31.72 6.57 17.82
CA ILE A 140 32.92 6.77 18.64
C ILE A 140 33.39 5.50 19.36
N GLU A 141 32.64 4.40 19.28
CA GLU A 141 33.01 3.18 19.99
C GLU A 141 34.29 2.58 19.34
N PRO A 142 35.32 2.24 20.11
CA PRO A 142 36.53 1.61 19.57
C PRO A 142 36.27 0.20 19.00
N GLU A 143 36.87 -0.13 17.85
CA GLU A 143 36.70 -1.43 17.19
C GLU A 143 37.12 -2.62 18.07
N ASP A 144 38.16 -2.46 18.90
CA ASP A 144 38.69 -3.48 19.82
C ASP A 144 37.70 -3.87 20.94
N ARG A 145 36.65 -3.06 21.15
CA ARG A 145 35.58 -3.31 22.13
C ARG A 145 34.33 -3.96 21.54
N LEU A 146 34.33 -4.27 20.24
CA LEU A 146 33.21 -4.86 19.52
C LEU A 146 33.39 -6.38 19.42
N PHE A 147 32.59 -7.12 20.20
CA PHE A 147 32.74 -8.57 20.37
C PHE A 147 31.93 -9.38 19.35
N ASP A 148 30.86 -8.80 18.81
CA ASP A 148 29.90 -9.46 17.93
C ASP A 148 29.76 -8.72 16.59
N ASP A 149 29.36 -9.46 15.56
CA ASP A 149 29.25 -8.94 14.20
C ASP A 149 28.17 -7.84 14.07
N ALA A 150 27.10 -7.94 14.85
CA ALA A 150 26.05 -6.92 14.88
C ALA A 150 26.60 -5.58 15.39
N SER A 151 27.34 -5.57 16.51
CA SER A 151 27.96 -4.36 17.06
C SER A 151 28.96 -3.73 16.07
N ARG A 152 29.71 -4.55 15.32
CA ARG A 152 30.57 -4.07 14.22
C ARG A 152 29.76 -3.45 13.09
N ALA A 153 28.65 -4.05 12.70
CA ALA A 153 27.74 -3.49 11.70
C ALA A 153 27.12 -2.17 12.17
N TYR A 154 26.71 -2.07 13.44
CA TYR A 154 26.13 -0.85 14.02
C TYR A 154 27.11 0.32 14.03
N GLN A 155 28.38 0.06 14.38
CA GLN A 155 29.43 1.07 14.32
C GLN A 155 29.69 1.51 12.86
N ARG A 156 29.88 0.55 11.94
CA ARG A 156 30.17 0.81 10.53
C ARG A 156 29.06 1.58 9.81
N HIS A 157 27.81 1.29 10.15
CA HIS A 157 26.62 1.82 9.47
C HIS A 157 25.84 2.82 10.32
N ALA A 158 26.45 3.41 11.36
CA ALA A 158 25.77 4.25 12.34
C ALA A 158 24.96 5.39 11.70
N ASP A 159 25.50 6.05 10.67
CA ASP A 159 24.87 7.18 9.97
C ASP A 159 23.64 6.78 9.12
N LEU A 160 23.54 5.51 8.74
CA LEU A 160 22.41 4.96 7.99
C LEU A 160 21.40 4.27 8.89
N LEU A 161 21.87 3.61 9.95
CA LEU A 161 21.08 2.73 10.81
C LEU A 161 20.33 3.48 11.90
N PHE A 162 20.93 4.56 12.43
CA PHE A 162 20.36 5.33 13.53
C PHE A 162 19.93 6.71 13.06
N VAL A 163 18.88 6.73 12.24
CA VAL A 163 18.18 7.93 11.78
C VAL A 163 16.68 7.65 11.71
N ALA A 164 15.85 8.70 11.80
CA ALA A 164 14.39 8.55 11.82
C ALA A 164 13.78 7.91 10.56
N ASP A 165 14.51 7.84 9.44
CA ASP A 165 14.12 7.20 8.18
C ASP A 165 15.00 6.01 7.79
N ALA A 166 15.66 5.38 8.78
CA ALA A 166 16.67 4.34 8.55
C ALA A 166 16.18 3.16 7.68
N PRO A 167 14.99 2.55 7.89
CA PRO A 167 14.50 1.49 7.02
C PRO A 167 14.47 1.88 5.54
N SER A 168 14.00 3.09 5.22
CA SER A 168 13.94 3.58 3.84
C SER A 168 15.32 3.81 3.25
N LYS A 169 16.25 4.39 4.03
CA LYS A 169 17.64 4.58 3.61
C LYS A 169 18.37 3.26 3.38
N ILE A 170 18.16 2.28 4.26
CA ILE A 170 18.76 0.94 4.14
C ILE A 170 18.17 0.19 2.94
N ALA A 171 16.85 0.26 2.73
CA ALA A 171 16.20 -0.37 1.57
C ALA A 171 16.78 0.13 0.23
N LYS A 172 17.19 1.41 0.16
CA LYS A 172 17.88 1.98 -1.02
C LYS A 172 19.31 1.47 -1.22
N GLN A 173 19.94 0.91 -0.18
CA GLN A 173 21.28 0.30 -0.26
C GLN A 173 21.24 -1.18 -0.68
N ARG A 174 20.07 -1.71 -1.03
CA ARG A 174 19.92 -3.11 -1.42
C ARG A 174 20.67 -3.41 -2.71
N GLY A 175 21.34 -4.56 -2.76
CA GLY A 175 21.87 -5.13 -3.99
C GLY A 175 20.75 -5.64 -4.91
N VAL A 176 21.08 -5.83 -6.19
CA VAL A 176 20.19 -6.51 -7.15
C VAL A 176 19.96 -7.95 -6.66
N GLY A 177 18.70 -8.32 -6.43
CA GLY A 177 18.33 -9.65 -5.94
C GLY A 177 18.69 -9.92 -4.47
N GLU A 178 19.17 -8.93 -3.70
CA GLU A 178 19.45 -9.10 -2.28
C GLU A 178 18.14 -9.36 -1.50
N SER A 179 18.12 -10.44 -0.72
CA SER A 179 16.96 -10.77 0.11
C SER A 179 16.88 -9.87 1.34
N ILE A 180 15.69 -9.72 1.93
CA ILE A 180 15.53 -9.01 3.22
C ILE A 180 16.38 -9.63 4.33
N LYS A 181 16.61 -10.94 4.30
CA LYS A 181 17.43 -11.65 5.29
C LYS A 181 18.89 -11.23 5.18
N ASP A 182 19.41 -11.18 3.96
CA ASP A 182 20.81 -10.80 3.70
C ASP A 182 21.04 -9.32 4.00
N LEU A 183 20.11 -8.46 3.58
CA LEU A 183 20.13 -7.03 3.87
C LEU A 183 20.09 -6.79 5.39
N ALA A 184 19.15 -7.41 6.11
CA ALA A 184 19.07 -7.28 7.57
C ALA A 184 20.35 -7.77 8.27
N ALA A 185 20.90 -8.92 7.86
CA ALA A 185 22.13 -9.46 8.42
C ALA A 185 23.33 -8.53 8.20
N ARG A 186 23.43 -7.91 7.01
CA ARG A 186 24.50 -6.96 6.67
C ARG A 186 24.51 -5.73 7.58
N PHE A 187 23.34 -5.26 8.00
CA PHE A 187 23.19 -4.12 8.93
C PHE A 187 23.05 -4.55 10.40
N GLY A 188 23.14 -5.84 10.72
CA GLY A 188 22.97 -6.36 12.07
C GLY A 188 21.54 -6.28 12.62
N VAL A 189 20.54 -6.08 11.77
CA VAL A 189 19.14 -5.92 12.20
C VAL A 189 18.59 -7.25 12.76
N PRO A 190 18.00 -7.26 13.97
CA PRO A 190 17.44 -8.48 14.57
C PRO A 190 16.28 -9.09 13.77
N ILE A 191 16.19 -10.43 13.77
CA ILE A 191 15.22 -11.20 12.97
C ILE A 191 13.77 -10.88 13.34
N GLU A 192 13.48 -10.76 14.64
CA GLU A 192 12.14 -10.53 15.19
C GLU A 192 12.11 -9.11 15.76
N SER A 193 12.08 -8.11 14.89
CA SER A 193 12.06 -6.71 15.30
C SER A 193 11.14 -5.89 14.41
N GLU A 194 10.44 -4.93 15.01
CA GLU A 194 9.59 -3.97 14.31
C GLU A 194 10.38 -3.24 13.21
N PHE A 195 11.66 -2.89 13.49
CA PHE A 195 12.53 -2.29 12.48
C PHE A 195 12.66 -3.15 11.22
N ARG A 196 12.80 -4.48 11.38
CA ARG A 196 12.91 -5.39 10.24
C ARG A 196 11.62 -5.45 9.44
N GLU A 197 10.48 -5.38 10.11
CA GLU A 197 9.17 -5.29 9.44
C GLU A 197 9.07 -4.01 8.61
N ARG A 198 9.49 -2.87 9.18
CA ARG A 198 9.57 -1.59 8.45
C ARG A 198 10.55 -1.63 7.29
N LEU A 199 11.68 -2.29 7.48
CA LEU A 199 12.67 -2.47 6.41
C LEU A 199 12.10 -3.33 5.27
N PHE A 200 11.35 -4.37 5.59
CA PHE A 200 10.67 -5.21 4.61
C PHE A 200 9.64 -4.42 3.80
N GLU A 201 8.81 -3.61 4.46
CA GLU A 201 7.85 -2.70 3.83
C GLU A 201 8.54 -1.72 2.87
N GLU A 202 9.60 -1.04 3.32
CA GLU A 202 10.38 -0.12 2.50
C GLU A 202 11.11 -0.82 1.34
N MET A 203 11.50 -2.08 1.52
CA MET A 203 12.10 -2.90 0.46
C MET A 203 11.08 -3.23 -0.64
N ILE A 204 9.82 -3.52 -0.29
CA ILE A 204 8.74 -3.69 -1.28
C ILE A 204 8.56 -2.40 -2.09
N VAL A 205 8.45 -1.26 -1.40
CA VAL A 205 8.29 0.06 -2.03
C VAL A 205 9.48 0.38 -2.94
N ALA A 206 10.71 0.09 -2.51
CA ALA A 206 11.91 0.27 -3.33
C ALA A 206 11.91 -0.64 -4.56
N ARG A 207 11.52 -1.92 -4.42
CA ARG A 207 11.38 -2.84 -5.56
C ARG A 207 10.39 -2.29 -6.58
N ILE A 208 9.18 -1.91 -6.17
CA ILE A 208 8.15 -1.34 -7.07
C ILE A 208 8.65 -0.11 -7.82
N ARG A 209 9.43 0.76 -7.15
CA ARG A 209 9.99 1.97 -7.76
C ARG A 209 10.95 1.64 -8.90
N ASP A 210 11.73 0.59 -8.76
CA ASP A 210 12.79 0.22 -9.71
C ASP A 210 12.31 -0.78 -10.78
N THR A 211 11.22 -1.51 -10.53
CA THR A 211 10.68 -2.55 -11.42
C THR A 211 10.03 -1.94 -12.66
N SER A 212 10.29 -2.50 -13.86
CA SER A 212 9.58 -2.09 -15.07
C SER A 212 8.14 -2.64 -15.11
N PRO A 213 7.25 -2.11 -15.96
CA PRO A 213 5.84 -2.52 -15.95
C PRO A 213 5.56 -4.01 -16.11
N ASP A 214 6.38 -4.70 -16.90
CA ASP A 214 6.19 -6.11 -17.24
C ASP A 214 6.94 -7.05 -16.27
N GLU A 215 7.64 -6.51 -15.28
CA GLU A 215 8.49 -7.25 -14.33
C GLU A 215 7.90 -7.37 -12.92
N ILE A 216 6.69 -6.85 -12.67
CA ILE A 216 5.97 -7.13 -11.41
C ILE A 216 5.51 -8.59 -11.45
N ASN A 217 6.37 -9.48 -10.94
CA ASN A 217 6.13 -10.91 -10.85
C ASN A 217 5.15 -11.27 -9.72
N GLU A 218 4.70 -12.52 -9.72
CA GLU A 218 3.74 -13.05 -8.73
C GLU A 218 4.26 -12.97 -7.29
N GLU A 219 5.57 -13.13 -7.08
CA GLU A 219 6.21 -12.97 -5.77
C GLU A 219 6.01 -11.55 -5.24
N LEU A 220 6.42 -10.52 -5.99
CA LEU A 220 6.28 -9.13 -5.56
C LEU A 220 4.81 -8.75 -5.38
N ASP A 221 3.93 -9.25 -6.25
CA ASP A 221 2.49 -9.05 -6.15
C ASP A 221 1.92 -9.58 -4.83
N THR A 222 2.32 -10.79 -4.44
CA THR A 222 1.91 -11.44 -3.19
C THR A 222 2.39 -10.64 -1.99
N LEU A 223 3.65 -10.20 -1.99
CA LEU A 223 4.21 -9.40 -0.89
C LEU A 223 3.45 -8.08 -0.70
N VAL A 224 3.10 -7.40 -1.79
CA VAL A 224 2.28 -6.18 -1.74
C VAL A 224 0.90 -6.49 -1.17
N LEU A 225 0.24 -7.54 -1.65
CA LEU A 225 -1.11 -7.92 -1.21
C LEU A 225 -1.19 -8.29 0.27
N GLU A 226 -0.24 -9.07 0.76
CA GLU A 226 -0.17 -9.46 2.18
C GLU A 226 0.12 -8.27 3.10
N SER A 227 0.79 -7.24 2.58
CA SER A 227 1.23 -6.08 3.36
C SER A 227 0.43 -4.81 3.09
N LYS A 228 -0.54 -4.81 2.16
CA LYS A 228 -1.15 -3.57 1.63
C LYS A 228 -1.82 -2.70 2.70
N GLU A 229 -2.34 -3.33 3.76
CA GLU A 229 -3.06 -2.68 4.85
C GLU A 229 -2.13 -2.08 5.92
N ARG A 230 -0.85 -2.48 5.92
CA ARG A 230 0.14 -2.02 6.91
C ARG A 230 0.40 -0.53 6.72
N ARG A 231 0.38 0.23 7.83
CA ARG A 231 0.58 1.69 7.79
C ARG A 231 2.05 2.03 7.60
N MET A 232 2.33 2.85 6.60
CA MET A 232 3.66 3.41 6.33
C MET A 232 3.88 4.70 7.13
N ARG A 233 5.12 5.18 7.15
CA ARG A 233 5.49 6.45 7.82
C ARG A 233 4.73 7.67 7.27
N SER A 234 4.32 7.64 6.00
CA SER A 234 3.49 8.69 5.40
C SER A 234 2.10 8.81 6.04
N GLY A 235 1.70 7.85 6.89
CA GLY A 235 0.37 7.74 7.47
C GLY A 235 -0.60 6.93 6.61
N TYR A 236 -0.25 6.65 5.35
CA TYR A 236 -1.06 5.85 4.42
C TYR A 236 -0.70 4.36 4.47
N PRO A 237 -1.61 3.46 4.08
CA PRO A 237 -1.29 2.04 3.92
C PRO A 237 -0.24 1.80 2.82
N LEU A 238 0.52 0.71 2.91
CA LEU A 238 1.53 0.32 1.91
C LEU A 238 0.94 0.25 0.50
N GLY A 239 -0.27 -0.28 0.35
CA GLY A 239 -0.95 -0.34 -0.95
C GLY A 239 -1.16 1.03 -1.57
N ALA A 240 -1.49 2.04 -0.77
CA ALA A 240 -1.63 3.42 -1.23
C ALA A 240 -0.29 4.01 -1.68
N GLU A 241 0.80 3.72 -0.96
CA GLU A 241 2.16 4.14 -1.36
C GLU A 241 2.62 3.47 -2.66
N VAL A 242 2.32 2.20 -2.84
CA VAL A 242 2.60 1.48 -4.09
C VAL A 242 1.83 2.12 -5.25
N ILE A 243 0.53 2.39 -5.09
CA ILE A 243 -0.27 3.06 -6.13
C ILE A 243 0.23 4.47 -6.41
N ARG A 244 0.63 5.22 -5.39
CA ARG A 244 1.27 6.53 -5.57
C ARG A 244 2.47 6.44 -6.50
N ILE A 245 3.35 5.47 -6.28
CA ILE A 245 4.50 5.24 -7.15
C ILE A 245 4.06 4.90 -8.57
N LEU A 246 3.14 3.95 -8.76
CA LEU A 246 2.70 3.54 -10.11
C LEU A 246 2.06 4.70 -10.88
N ILE A 247 1.25 5.52 -10.22
CA ILE A 247 0.57 6.67 -10.85
C ILE A 247 1.54 7.81 -11.11
N ASP A 248 2.40 8.17 -10.16
CA ASP A 248 3.38 9.24 -10.34
C ASP A 248 4.36 8.87 -11.48
N ARG A 249 4.79 7.61 -11.56
CA ARG A 249 5.58 7.11 -12.69
C ARG A 249 4.80 7.13 -14.00
N SER A 250 3.52 6.76 -13.99
CA SER A 250 2.66 6.88 -15.19
C SER A 250 2.60 8.32 -15.71
N ILE A 251 2.60 9.30 -14.80
CA ILE A 251 2.63 10.73 -15.15
C ILE A 251 4.00 11.14 -15.69
N SER A 252 5.10 10.81 -15.01
CA SER A 252 6.43 11.31 -15.36
C SER A 252 7.12 10.54 -16.49
N GLU A 253 6.93 9.22 -16.56
CA GLU A 253 7.63 8.33 -17.49
C GLU A 253 6.76 7.91 -18.68
N PHE A 254 5.43 7.89 -18.53
CA PHE A 254 4.52 7.29 -19.52
C PHE A 254 3.45 8.25 -20.07
N SER A 255 3.67 9.56 -19.99
CA SER A 255 2.76 10.59 -20.55
C SER A 255 1.32 10.42 -20.08
N GLU A 256 1.13 10.18 -18.79
CA GLU A 256 -0.18 9.95 -18.14
C GLU A 256 -0.91 8.67 -18.58
N LYS A 257 -0.23 7.75 -19.27
CA LYS A 257 -0.76 6.43 -19.61
C LYS A 257 -0.24 5.40 -18.63
N VAL A 258 -1.16 4.72 -17.94
CA VAL A 258 -0.80 3.60 -17.07
C VAL A 258 -0.43 2.40 -17.95
N PRO A 259 0.76 1.79 -17.81
CA PRO A 259 1.14 0.55 -18.47
C PRO A 259 0.17 -0.60 -18.19
N SER A 260 -0.02 -1.52 -19.15
CA SER A 260 -0.98 -2.63 -19.03
C SER A 260 -0.79 -3.49 -17.78
N GLY A 261 0.45 -3.85 -17.45
CA GLY A 261 0.78 -4.66 -16.26
C GLY A 261 0.38 -4.00 -14.94
N TRP A 262 0.20 -2.68 -14.91
CA TRP A 262 -0.13 -1.91 -13.70
C TRP A 262 -1.62 -1.63 -13.55
N LYS A 263 -2.41 -1.62 -14.63
CA LYS A 263 -3.81 -1.15 -14.58
C LYS A 263 -4.66 -1.94 -13.60
N GLU A 264 -4.53 -3.27 -13.60
CA GLU A 264 -5.28 -4.12 -12.67
C GLU A 264 -4.81 -3.91 -11.23
N LYS A 265 -3.51 -3.65 -11.04
CA LYS A 265 -2.89 -3.44 -9.74
C LYS A 265 -3.47 -2.22 -9.02
N ILE A 266 -3.93 -1.21 -9.75
CA ILE A 266 -4.60 -0.03 -9.19
C ILE A 266 -5.70 -0.43 -8.21
N VAL A 267 -6.60 -1.34 -8.60
CA VAL A 267 -7.69 -1.78 -7.72
C VAL A 267 -7.20 -2.84 -6.74
N THR A 268 -6.34 -3.77 -7.17
CA THR A 268 -5.87 -4.86 -6.32
C THR A 268 -5.07 -4.39 -5.10
N TYR A 269 -4.23 -3.37 -5.25
CA TYR A 269 -3.41 -2.82 -4.17
C TYR A 269 -4.12 -1.73 -3.37
N SER A 270 -5.29 -1.26 -3.81
CA SER A 270 -5.99 -0.16 -3.14
C SER A 270 -7.52 -0.37 -3.18
N CYS A 271 -8.30 0.69 -3.33
CA CYS A 271 -9.72 0.63 -3.63
C CYS A 271 -10.00 1.29 -4.99
N ASP A 272 -11.15 0.98 -5.58
CA ASP A 272 -11.56 1.64 -6.82
C ASP A 272 -11.80 3.15 -6.54
N PRO A 273 -11.09 4.08 -7.22
CA PRO A 273 -11.22 5.53 -7.03
C PRO A 273 -12.61 6.06 -7.41
N ARG A 274 -13.46 5.24 -8.04
CA ARG A 274 -14.86 5.56 -8.35
C ARG A 274 -15.81 5.26 -7.19
N LEU A 275 -15.34 4.65 -6.11
CA LEU A 275 -16.19 4.32 -4.96
C LEU A 275 -16.56 5.58 -4.19
N PRO A 276 -17.82 5.67 -3.73
CA PRO A 276 -18.27 6.85 -3.01
C PRO A 276 -17.85 6.90 -1.55
N ASP A 277 -17.32 5.81 -1.01
CA ASP A 277 -17.01 5.68 0.41
C ASP A 277 -15.91 6.67 0.78
N PRO A 278 -16.22 7.76 1.50
CA PRO A 278 -15.24 8.79 1.78
C PRO A 278 -14.11 8.29 2.69
N ALA A 279 -14.37 7.31 3.55
CA ALA A 279 -13.37 6.76 4.45
C ALA A 279 -12.34 5.94 3.66
N GLU A 280 -12.81 5.04 2.79
CA GLU A 280 -11.93 4.26 1.91
C GLU A 280 -11.22 5.16 0.88
N GLN A 281 -11.91 6.16 0.32
CA GLN A 281 -11.27 7.15 -0.56
C GLN A 281 -10.17 7.93 0.17
N SER A 282 -10.41 8.41 1.38
CA SER A 282 -9.40 9.12 2.17
C SER A 282 -8.23 8.20 2.55
N ARG A 283 -8.51 6.93 2.85
CA ARG A 283 -7.51 5.94 3.24
C ARG A 283 -6.56 5.60 2.11
N TRP A 284 -7.08 5.33 0.91
CA TRP A 284 -6.30 4.83 -0.23
C TRP A 284 -5.86 5.92 -1.21
N TRP A 285 -6.65 6.98 -1.33
CA TRP A 285 -6.47 8.06 -2.31
C TRP A 285 -6.36 9.45 -1.66
N GLY A 286 -6.24 9.54 -0.33
CA GLY A 286 -6.13 10.81 0.39
C GLY A 286 -4.88 11.62 0.04
N TRP A 287 -3.83 10.96 -0.48
CA TRP A 287 -2.62 11.60 -0.99
C TRP A 287 -2.79 12.15 -2.41
N ALA A 288 -3.80 11.70 -3.16
CA ALA A 288 -3.91 11.92 -4.59
C ALA A 288 -4.69 13.22 -4.91
N GLY A 289 -4.05 14.10 -5.69
CA GLY A 289 -4.74 15.23 -6.33
C GLY A 289 -5.62 14.81 -7.50
N GLN A 290 -6.33 15.78 -8.09
CA GLN A 290 -7.25 15.51 -9.21
C GLN A 290 -6.53 14.88 -10.41
N ARG A 291 -5.29 15.30 -10.70
CA ARG A 291 -4.49 14.76 -11.80
C ARG A 291 -4.21 13.27 -11.62
N GLN A 292 -3.75 12.86 -10.45
CA GLN A 292 -3.48 11.46 -10.14
C GLN A 292 -4.75 10.60 -10.20
N LYS A 293 -5.86 11.11 -9.64
CA LYS A 293 -7.16 10.45 -9.73
C LYS A 293 -7.61 10.27 -11.18
N ASN A 294 -7.45 11.27 -12.03
CA ASN A 294 -7.80 11.17 -13.45
C ASN A 294 -6.97 10.10 -14.19
N VAL A 295 -5.67 10.00 -13.90
CA VAL A 295 -4.81 8.95 -14.48
C VAL A 295 -5.28 7.56 -14.07
N ALA A 296 -5.58 7.36 -12.78
CA ALA A 296 -6.12 6.11 -12.28
C ALA A 296 -7.49 5.77 -12.90
N LEU A 297 -8.41 6.73 -12.94
CA LEU A 297 -9.75 6.58 -13.53
C LEU A 297 -9.68 6.20 -15.02
N ARG A 298 -8.80 6.87 -15.77
CA ARG A 298 -8.59 6.57 -17.19
C ARG A 298 -8.10 5.14 -17.41
N ALA A 299 -7.20 4.64 -16.55
CA ALA A 299 -6.73 3.26 -16.61
C ALA A 299 -7.87 2.24 -16.38
N LEU A 300 -8.74 2.50 -15.40
CA LEU A 300 -9.90 1.62 -15.12
C LEU A 300 -10.97 1.70 -16.19
N THR A 301 -11.17 2.89 -16.78
CA THR A 301 -12.06 3.09 -17.92
C THR A 301 -11.56 2.28 -19.12
N GLU A 302 -10.26 2.29 -19.39
CA GLU A 302 -9.68 1.47 -20.45
C GLU A 302 -9.88 -0.03 -20.22
N LEU A 303 -9.64 -0.51 -19.00
CA LEU A 303 -9.89 -1.92 -18.64
C LEU A 303 -11.35 -2.30 -18.86
N THR A 304 -12.27 -1.43 -18.44
CA THR A 304 -13.72 -1.62 -18.61
C THR A 304 -14.08 -1.72 -20.09
N LEU A 305 -13.57 -0.80 -20.91
CA LEU A 305 -13.78 -0.79 -22.37
C LEU A 305 -13.22 -2.04 -23.05
N ARG A 306 -11.99 -2.43 -22.73
CA ARG A 306 -11.35 -3.63 -23.28
C ARG A 306 -12.14 -4.89 -22.93
N GLN A 307 -12.62 -4.98 -21.68
CA GLN A 307 -13.45 -6.11 -21.27
C GLN A 307 -14.78 -6.15 -22.04
N PHE A 308 -15.43 -5.00 -22.20
CA PHE A 308 -16.65 -4.93 -23.01
C PHE A 308 -16.39 -5.35 -24.47
N ILE A 309 -15.29 -4.90 -25.08
CA ILE A 309 -14.92 -5.27 -26.45
C ILE A 309 -14.70 -6.78 -26.57
N GLU A 310 -14.12 -7.43 -25.56
CA GLU A 310 -13.96 -8.89 -25.56
C GLU A 310 -15.31 -9.62 -25.45
N LEU A 311 -16.24 -9.12 -24.64
CA LEU A 311 -17.62 -9.63 -24.60
C LEU A 311 -18.33 -9.43 -25.95
N LEU A 312 -18.14 -8.27 -26.56
CA LEU A 312 -18.67 -7.94 -27.88
C LEU A 312 -18.14 -8.91 -28.94
N ARG A 313 -16.83 -9.17 -28.94
CA ARG A 313 -16.18 -10.15 -29.83
C ARG A 313 -16.81 -11.53 -29.68
N LYS A 314 -16.97 -12.01 -28.45
CA LYS A 314 -17.57 -13.33 -28.17
C LYS A 314 -19.03 -13.41 -28.62
N SER A 315 -19.79 -12.32 -28.52
CA SER A 315 -21.19 -12.28 -28.94
C SER A 315 -21.38 -12.27 -30.47
N LEU A 316 -20.41 -11.78 -31.23
CA LEU A 316 -20.48 -11.61 -32.69
C LEU A 316 -19.59 -12.59 -33.47
N GLY A 317 -18.62 -13.23 -32.80
CA GLY A 317 -17.67 -14.16 -33.40
C GLY A 317 -18.36 -15.37 -34.03
N GLY A 318 -18.01 -15.69 -35.27
CA GLY A 318 -18.59 -16.81 -36.02
C GLY A 318 -19.96 -16.54 -36.65
N THR A 319 -20.49 -15.31 -36.54
CA THR A 319 -21.73 -14.88 -37.21
C THR A 319 -21.42 -14.09 -38.48
N ALA A 320 -22.39 -13.98 -39.39
CA ALA A 320 -22.31 -13.06 -40.54
C ALA A 320 -22.13 -11.57 -40.15
N ALA A 321 -22.25 -11.24 -38.86
CA ALA A 321 -22.07 -9.91 -38.28
C ALA A 321 -20.64 -9.66 -37.72
N GLY A 322 -19.63 -10.43 -38.17
CA GLY A 322 -18.23 -10.24 -37.75
C GLY A 322 -17.59 -8.93 -38.22
N GLU A 323 -17.96 -8.37 -39.38
CA GLU A 323 -17.42 -7.09 -39.87
C GLU A 323 -17.87 -5.88 -39.00
N PRO A 324 -19.13 -5.78 -38.54
CA PRO A 324 -19.54 -4.78 -37.54
C PRO A 324 -18.72 -4.75 -36.24
N PHE A 325 -18.20 -5.89 -35.78
CA PHE A 325 -17.40 -5.95 -34.55
C PHE A 325 -16.19 -5.01 -34.61
N GLU A 326 -15.38 -5.14 -35.66
CA GLU A 326 -14.12 -4.40 -35.79
C GLU A 326 -14.35 -2.89 -35.83
N LYS A 327 -15.38 -2.44 -36.56
CA LYS A 327 -15.74 -1.02 -36.64
C LYS A 327 -16.16 -0.47 -35.27
N ARG A 328 -16.94 -1.24 -34.51
CA ARG A 328 -17.43 -0.86 -33.18
C ARG A 328 -16.33 -0.80 -32.14
N ALA A 329 -15.46 -1.82 -32.11
CA ALA A 329 -14.30 -1.84 -31.24
C ALA A 329 -13.37 -0.66 -31.55
N LYS A 330 -13.10 -0.39 -32.83
CA LYS A 330 -12.27 0.75 -33.27
C LYS A 330 -12.86 2.08 -32.84
N MET A 331 -14.17 2.31 -32.98
CA MET A 331 -14.80 3.55 -32.53
C MET A 331 -14.64 3.74 -31.02
N LEU A 332 -14.99 2.74 -30.20
CA LEU A 332 -14.94 2.85 -28.74
C LEU A 332 -13.52 3.16 -28.25
N LEU A 333 -12.53 2.48 -28.81
CA LEU A 333 -11.12 2.75 -28.52
C LEU A 333 -10.68 4.13 -29.03
N LYS A 334 -11.14 4.54 -30.21
CA LYS A 334 -10.81 5.85 -30.78
C LYS A 334 -11.35 6.99 -29.93
N ILE A 335 -12.61 6.94 -29.50
CA ILE A 335 -13.22 7.93 -28.61
C ILE A 335 -12.44 8.02 -27.29
N PHE A 336 -12.02 6.87 -26.74
CA PHE A 336 -11.18 6.81 -25.56
C PHE A 336 -9.77 7.41 -25.77
N ASP A 337 -9.12 7.09 -26.89
CA ASP A 337 -7.77 7.57 -27.22
C ASP A 337 -7.74 9.09 -27.42
N LEU A 338 -8.83 9.65 -27.97
CA LEU A 338 -9.06 11.10 -28.08
C LEU A 338 -9.32 11.79 -26.73
N GLY A 339 -9.36 11.05 -25.62
CA GLY A 339 -9.61 11.59 -24.28
C GLY A 339 -11.06 12.03 -24.06
N LYS A 340 -12.00 11.55 -24.88
CA LYS A 340 -13.41 11.95 -24.81
C LYS A 340 -14.20 11.15 -23.78
N VAL A 341 -13.72 9.99 -23.33
CA VAL A 341 -14.37 9.19 -22.28
C VAL A 341 -13.82 9.59 -20.91
N ILE A 342 -14.72 10.03 -20.01
CA ILE A 342 -14.43 10.40 -18.62
C ILE A 342 -14.56 9.19 -17.69
N ASP A 343 -15.65 8.42 -17.81
CA ASP A 343 -15.90 7.21 -17.03
C ASP A 343 -16.63 6.17 -17.90
N ALA A 344 -16.44 4.89 -17.59
CA ALA A 344 -17.13 3.78 -18.22
C ALA A 344 -17.67 2.81 -17.16
N ARG A 345 -18.91 2.36 -17.35
CA ARG A 345 -19.54 1.31 -16.53
C ARG A 345 -19.89 0.13 -17.40
N LEU A 346 -19.39 -1.03 -17.00
CA LEU A 346 -19.74 -2.31 -17.60
C LEU A 346 -20.96 -2.87 -16.89
N ILE A 347 -21.98 -3.24 -17.66
CA ILE A 347 -23.16 -3.94 -17.19
C ILE A 347 -23.22 -5.26 -17.93
N VAL A 348 -23.32 -6.37 -17.21
CA VAL A 348 -23.32 -7.71 -17.80
C VAL A 348 -24.59 -8.46 -17.39
N ASP A 349 -25.07 -9.32 -18.28
CA ASP A 349 -26.18 -10.20 -17.92
C ASP A 349 -25.76 -11.16 -16.80
N VAL A 350 -26.73 -11.69 -16.05
CA VAL A 350 -26.45 -12.56 -14.89
C VAL A 350 -25.57 -13.76 -15.25
N LEU A 351 -25.79 -14.41 -16.40
CA LEU A 351 -25.00 -15.59 -16.78
C LEU A 351 -23.57 -15.22 -17.15
N THR A 352 -23.37 -14.09 -17.82
CA THR A 352 -22.02 -13.57 -18.10
C THR A 352 -21.33 -13.16 -16.81
N TYR A 353 -22.04 -12.51 -15.87
CA TYR A 353 -21.50 -12.14 -14.56
C TYR A 353 -20.95 -13.36 -13.82
N ASP A 354 -21.73 -14.44 -13.75
CA ASP A 354 -21.36 -15.66 -13.03
C ASP A 354 -20.15 -16.40 -13.64
N ARG A 355 -19.80 -16.06 -14.89
CA ARG A 355 -18.62 -16.58 -15.60
C ARG A 355 -17.39 -15.68 -15.46
N LEU A 356 -17.53 -14.47 -14.90
CA LEU A 356 -16.38 -13.59 -14.67
C LEU A 356 -15.53 -14.14 -13.53
N THR A 357 -14.21 -14.00 -13.66
CA THR A 357 -13.31 -14.37 -12.56
C THR A 357 -13.52 -13.43 -11.37
N PRO A 358 -13.29 -13.89 -10.13
CA PRO A 358 -13.38 -13.03 -8.94
C PRO A 358 -12.54 -11.74 -9.07
N LYS A 359 -11.33 -11.86 -9.63
CA LYS A 359 -10.43 -10.73 -9.90
C LYS A 359 -11.05 -9.68 -10.83
N MET A 360 -11.75 -10.11 -11.88
CA MET A 360 -12.42 -9.19 -12.81
C MET A 360 -13.62 -8.50 -12.16
N ILE A 361 -14.37 -9.23 -11.34
CA ILE A 361 -15.50 -8.66 -10.58
C ILE A 361 -14.99 -7.57 -9.63
N GLU A 362 -13.90 -7.84 -8.92
CA GLU A 362 -13.29 -6.88 -8.00
C GLU A 362 -12.74 -5.65 -8.72
N THR A 363 -12.03 -5.85 -9.84
CA THR A 363 -11.35 -4.79 -10.59
C THR A 363 -12.32 -3.89 -11.35
N LEU A 364 -13.24 -4.50 -12.10
CA LEU A 364 -14.13 -3.75 -13.00
C LEU A 364 -15.41 -3.29 -12.31
N ARG A 365 -15.79 -3.98 -11.22
CA ARG A 365 -17.07 -3.82 -10.51
C ARG A 365 -18.26 -3.76 -11.48
N PRO A 366 -18.43 -4.79 -12.34
CA PRO A 366 -19.49 -4.78 -13.32
C PRO A 366 -20.86 -4.82 -12.61
N LEU A 367 -21.82 -4.11 -13.17
CA LEU A 367 -23.21 -4.12 -12.71
C LEU A 367 -23.96 -5.27 -13.38
N ARG A 368 -25.07 -5.72 -12.79
CA ARG A 368 -25.85 -6.82 -13.35
C ARG A 368 -27.07 -6.31 -14.10
N THR A 369 -27.42 -7.00 -15.18
CA THR A 369 -28.70 -6.81 -15.89
C THR A 369 -29.50 -8.10 -16.02
N SER A 370 -30.80 -7.98 -16.17
CA SER A 370 -31.76 -9.09 -16.25
C SER A 370 -32.99 -8.77 -17.10
N GLY A 371 -33.84 -9.76 -17.34
CA GLY A 371 -35.16 -9.54 -17.96
C GLY A 371 -35.10 -9.44 -19.48
N GLY A 372 -33.89 -9.35 -20.06
CA GLY A 372 -33.67 -9.42 -21.49
C GLY A 372 -33.86 -10.85 -22.04
N ARG A 373 -34.42 -10.94 -23.26
CA ARG A 373 -34.52 -12.21 -24.01
C ARG A 373 -33.16 -12.66 -24.57
N GLU A 374 -32.23 -11.72 -24.73
CA GLU A 374 -30.87 -11.94 -25.23
C GLU A 374 -29.88 -11.74 -24.07
N LEU A 375 -28.77 -12.49 -24.07
CA LEU A 375 -27.66 -12.33 -23.10
C LEU A 375 -26.85 -11.07 -23.42
N THR A 376 -27.51 -9.91 -23.33
CA THR A 376 -26.93 -8.63 -23.75
C THR A 376 -26.18 -8.00 -22.59
N SER A 377 -24.87 -7.82 -22.77
CA SER A 377 -24.05 -6.95 -21.93
C SER A 377 -23.97 -5.54 -22.54
N PHE A 378 -23.80 -4.52 -21.71
CA PHE A 378 -23.74 -3.10 -22.08
C PHE A 378 -22.48 -2.44 -21.54
N VAL A 379 -22.01 -1.42 -22.26
CA VAL A 379 -21.11 -0.41 -21.71
C VAL A 379 -21.80 0.95 -21.79
N CYS A 380 -21.83 1.64 -20.67
CA CYS A 380 -22.26 3.03 -20.60
C CYS A 380 -21.04 3.92 -20.44
N LEU A 381 -20.96 4.97 -21.25
CA LEU A 381 -19.85 5.92 -21.26
C LEU A 381 -20.37 7.29 -20.85
N ARG A 382 -19.67 7.93 -19.91
CA ARG A 382 -19.78 9.36 -19.66
C ARG A 382 -18.63 10.03 -20.40
N CYS A 383 -18.95 10.91 -21.34
CA CYS A 383 -17.98 11.57 -22.19
C CYS A 383 -17.86 13.07 -21.85
N THR A 384 -16.90 13.75 -22.48
CA THR A 384 -16.82 15.22 -22.48
C THR A 384 -18.03 15.83 -23.19
N ASP A 385 -18.19 17.15 -23.06
CA ASP A 385 -19.24 17.91 -23.75
C ASP A 385 -20.67 17.43 -23.39
N ASP A 386 -20.81 16.88 -22.17
CA ASP A 386 -22.06 16.39 -21.60
C ASP A 386 -22.75 15.29 -22.45
N VAL A 387 -21.93 14.49 -23.14
CA VAL A 387 -22.39 13.36 -23.96
C VAL A 387 -22.35 12.06 -23.17
N TYR A 388 -23.43 11.29 -23.25
CA TYR A 388 -23.53 9.96 -22.65
C TYR A 388 -23.86 8.92 -23.70
N LEU A 389 -23.13 7.80 -23.72
CA LEU A 389 -23.33 6.74 -24.71
C LEU A 389 -23.72 5.42 -24.04
N ILE A 390 -24.59 4.66 -24.68
CA ILE A 390 -24.89 3.27 -24.36
C ILE A 390 -24.62 2.43 -25.59
N GLU A 391 -23.75 1.45 -25.44
CA GLU A 391 -23.43 0.44 -26.44
C GLU A 391 -23.68 -0.95 -25.83
N GLY A 392 -24.08 -1.92 -26.65
CA GLY A 392 -24.50 -3.23 -26.17
C GLY A 392 -23.99 -4.34 -27.07
N THR A 393 -23.79 -5.55 -26.55
CA THR A 393 -23.41 -6.71 -27.36
C THR A 393 -24.50 -7.09 -28.40
N HIS A 394 -24.20 -8.04 -29.31
CA HIS A 394 -25.13 -8.44 -30.38
C HIS A 394 -25.47 -7.26 -31.33
N SER A 395 -26.67 -7.24 -31.93
CA SER A 395 -27.16 -6.22 -32.87
C SER A 395 -27.72 -4.96 -32.18
N PHE A 396 -27.22 -4.62 -31.00
CA PHE A 396 -27.70 -3.46 -30.23
C PHE A 396 -27.17 -2.15 -30.81
N ALA A 397 -28.06 -1.23 -31.21
CA ALA A 397 -27.69 0.09 -31.73
C ALA A 397 -27.02 1.00 -30.68
N LEU A 398 -26.04 1.81 -31.11
CA LEU A 398 -25.47 2.86 -30.25
C LEU A 398 -26.51 3.93 -29.97
N ARG A 399 -26.62 4.32 -28.71
CA ARG A 399 -27.53 5.36 -28.23
C ARG A 399 -26.73 6.44 -27.54
N GLY A 400 -26.95 7.69 -27.92
CA GLY A 400 -26.35 8.86 -27.29
C GLY A 400 -27.38 9.84 -26.73
N PHE A 401 -27.02 10.46 -25.62
CA PHE A 401 -27.84 11.41 -24.88
C PHE A 401 -27.01 12.66 -24.60
N LEU A 402 -27.63 13.84 -24.77
CA LEU A 402 -27.04 15.12 -24.41
C LEU A 402 -27.64 15.58 -23.09
N GLY A 403 -26.80 15.84 -22.10
CA GLY A 403 -27.26 16.17 -20.75
C GLY A 403 -27.40 14.95 -19.86
N GLY A 404 -26.85 15.05 -18.64
CA GLY A 404 -27.03 14.03 -17.60
C GLY A 404 -28.50 13.78 -17.24
N GLU A 405 -29.35 14.80 -17.35
CA GLU A 405 -30.81 14.69 -17.12
C GLU A 405 -31.53 13.89 -18.20
N SER A 406 -30.99 13.89 -19.42
CA SER A 406 -31.51 13.10 -20.56
C SER A 406 -31.07 11.65 -20.52
N PHE A 407 -30.07 11.31 -19.71
CA PHE A 407 -29.57 9.95 -19.60
C PHE A 407 -30.60 9.07 -18.88
N PRO A 408 -31.01 7.92 -19.47
CA PRO A 408 -32.16 7.15 -18.99
C PRO A 408 -31.98 6.50 -17.61
N ILE A 409 -30.74 6.47 -17.09
CA ILE A 409 -30.40 5.81 -15.83
C ILE A 409 -29.63 6.79 -14.93
N PRO A 410 -30.32 7.76 -14.29
CA PRO A 410 -29.66 8.83 -13.53
C PRO A 410 -28.78 8.30 -12.38
N THR A 411 -29.15 7.16 -11.81
CA THR A 411 -28.44 6.53 -10.68
C THR A 411 -27.17 5.81 -11.09
N LEU A 412 -26.91 5.59 -12.39
CA LEU A 412 -25.76 4.81 -12.86
C LEU A 412 -24.41 5.43 -12.48
N TRP A 413 -24.36 6.76 -12.43
CA TRP A 413 -23.17 7.53 -12.08
C TRP A 413 -23.19 8.01 -10.63
N SER A 414 -24.21 7.61 -9.88
CA SER A 414 -24.33 7.97 -8.46
C SER A 414 -23.29 7.22 -7.64
N ALA A 415 -23.18 7.63 -6.37
CA ALA A 415 -22.35 6.95 -5.39
C ALA A 415 -22.64 5.45 -5.31
N ASN A 416 -23.90 5.07 -5.28
CA ASN A 416 -24.33 3.69 -5.13
C ASN A 416 -25.22 3.32 -6.32
N PRO A 417 -24.61 3.08 -7.51
CA PRO A 417 -25.38 2.60 -8.64
C PRO A 417 -25.97 1.27 -8.22
N GLY A 418 -27.30 1.13 -8.31
CA GLY A 418 -27.97 -0.10 -7.92
C GLY A 418 -27.24 -1.32 -8.49
N ARG A 419 -27.11 -2.40 -7.73
CA ARG A 419 -26.34 -3.57 -8.18
C ARG A 419 -26.95 -4.27 -9.40
N TYR A 420 -28.19 -3.91 -9.72
CA TYR A 420 -29.04 -4.60 -10.67
C TYR A 420 -29.89 -3.58 -11.44
N PHE A 421 -29.96 -3.76 -12.75
CA PHE A 421 -30.79 -2.97 -13.65
C PHE A 421 -31.62 -3.90 -14.53
N ASP A 422 -32.82 -3.48 -14.90
CA ASP A 422 -33.59 -4.20 -15.91
C ASP A 422 -33.04 -3.90 -17.32
N ASP A 423 -32.96 -4.91 -18.19
CA ASP A 423 -32.50 -4.77 -19.57
C ASP A 423 -33.31 -3.71 -20.35
N SER A 424 -34.60 -3.54 -20.03
CA SER A 424 -35.44 -2.51 -20.64
C SER A 424 -34.97 -1.08 -20.37
N CYS A 425 -34.23 -0.84 -19.27
CA CYS A 425 -33.65 0.47 -18.96
C CYS A 425 -32.62 0.91 -20.00
N PHE A 426 -32.00 -0.03 -20.71
CA PHE A 426 -30.98 0.26 -21.74
C PHE A 426 -31.57 0.26 -23.15
N ARG A 427 -32.72 -0.41 -23.38
CA ARG A 427 -33.40 -0.49 -24.68
C ARG A 427 -34.31 0.71 -24.94
N ILE A 428 -33.71 1.90 -24.86
CA ILE A 428 -34.42 3.15 -25.12
C ILE A 428 -34.78 3.24 -26.61
N SER A 429 -35.99 3.74 -26.88
CA SER A 429 -36.46 3.93 -28.25
C SER A 429 -35.64 5.01 -28.97
N GLU A 430 -35.47 4.85 -30.28
CA GLU A 430 -34.68 5.77 -31.12
C GLU A 430 -35.15 7.22 -31.02
N TYR A 431 -36.46 7.46 -30.91
CA TYR A 431 -37.04 8.81 -30.79
C TYR A 431 -36.76 9.51 -29.45
N LYS A 432 -36.27 8.79 -28.44
CA LYS A 432 -35.83 9.37 -27.16
C LYS A 432 -34.32 9.57 -27.09
N CYS A 433 -33.59 9.12 -28.11
CA CYS A 433 -32.15 9.25 -28.16
C CYS A 433 -31.80 10.52 -28.92
N HIS A 434 -30.84 11.30 -28.41
CA HIS A 434 -30.31 12.43 -29.16
C HIS A 434 -29.49 11.93 -30.34
N ILE A 435 -28.74 10.84 -30.16
CA ILE A 435 -27.96 10.17 -31.19
C ILE A 435 -28.44 8.72 -31.24
N PHE A 436 -28.80 8.23 -32.41
CA PHE A 436 -29.18 6.83 -32.57
C PHE A 436 -28.55 6.28 -33.83
N GLN A 437 -27.77 5.21 -33.67
CA GLN A 437 -27.02 4.67 -34.79
C GLN A 437 -27.15 3.14 -34.84
N ARG A 438 -27.85 2.67 -35.88
CA ARG A 438 -28.00 1.25 -36.18
C ARG A 438 -26.71 0.73 -36.84
N HIS A 439 -26.25 -0.43 -36.41
CA HIS A 439 -25.10 -1.10 -37.02
C HIS A 439 -25.52 -1.70 -38.37
N HIS A 440 -25.18 -1.03 -39.47
CA HIS A 440 -25.35 -1.51 -40.85
C HIS A 440 -24.06 -1.26 -41.65
N THR A 441 -23.97 -1.79 -42.87
CA THR A 441 -22.72 -1.95 -43.66
C THR A 441 -22.00 -0.66 -44.12
N GLY A 442 -22.41 0.53 -43.67
CA GLY A 442 -21.83 1.84 -44.03
C GLY A 442 -20.70 2.36 -43.12
N ASP A 443 -20.28 3.61 -43.35
CA ASP A 443 -19.25 4.31 -42.57
C ASP A 443 -19.83 4.93 -41.29
N TRP A 444 -20.15 4.04 -40.36
CA TRP A 444 -20.83 4.31 -39.09
C TRP A 444 -20.18 5.39 -38.22
N LEU A 445 -18.86 5.52 -38.28
CA LEU A 445 -18.12 6.53 -37.53
C LEU A 445 -18.42 7.94 -38.05
N TRP A 446 -18.52 8.08 -39.37
CA TRP A 446 -18.86 9.34 -40.03
C TRP A 446 -20.27 9.79 -39.65
N ASP A 447 -21.25 8.88 -39.63
CA ASP A 447 -22.63 9.21 -39.21
C ASP A 447 -22.67 9.67 -37.74
N PHE A 448 -21.91 9.04 -36.86
CA PHE A 448 -21.82 9.42 -35.45
C PHE A 448 -21.19 10.82 -35.29
N ASP A 449 -20.06 11.07 -35.96
CA ASP A 449 -19.41 12.40 -35.96
C ASP A 449 -20.33 13.48 -36.55
N TYR A 450 -21.01 13.17 -37.66
CA TYR A 450 -21.98 14.08 -38.27
C TYR A 450 -23.12 14.43 -37.30
N GLN A 451 -23.67 13.45 -36.58
CA GLN A 451 -24.69 13.70 -35.56
C GLN A 451 -24.16 14.56 -34.40
N LEU A 452 -22.91 14.40 -33.97
CA LEU A 452 -22.29 15.29 -32.98
C LEU A 452 -22.17 16.73 -33.50
N ARG A 453 -21.67 16.91 -34.72
CA ARG A 453 -21.50 18.25 -35.33
C ARG A 453 -22.81 18.99 -35.55
N GLN A 454 -23.88 18.28 -35.92
CA GLN A 454 -25.22 18.87 -36.01
C GLN A 454 -25.71 19.45 -34.67
N ARG A 455 -25.10 19.03 -33.55
CA ARG A 455 -25.39 19.49 -32.19
C ARG A 455 -24.29 20.41 -31.66
N HIS A 456 -23.42 20.93 -32.54
CA HIS A 456 -22.30 21.80 -32.21
C HIS A 456 -21.26 21.18 -31.27
N ILE A 457 -21.12 19.84 -31.30
CA ILE A 457 -20.09 19.12 -30.56
C ILE A 457 -19.00 18.69 -31.54
N GLU A 458 -17.77 19.13 -31.30
CA GLU A 458 -16.62 18.83 -32.16
C GLU A 458 -15.60 17.96 -31.44
N TRP A 459 -15.51 16.69 -31.85
CA TRP A 459 -14.50 15.76 -31.37
C TRP A 459 -13.41 15.60 -32.43
N HIS A 460 -12.48 16.56 -32.49
CA HIS A 460 -11.41 16.53 -33.49
C HIS A 460 -10.65 15.20 -33.50
N GLY A 461 -10.47 14.65 -34.70
CA GLY A 461 -9.73 13.42 -34.94
C GLY A 461 -10.54 12.14 -34.82
N LEU A 462 -11.84 12.23 -34.49
CA LEU A 462 -12.84 11.21 -34.77
C LEU A 462 -13.07 11.13 -36.27
#